data_AF-A0A3D1M2Z7-F1
#
_entry.id   AF-A0A3D1M2Z7-F1
#
_cell.length_a   1.000
_cell.length_b   1.000
_cell.length_c   1.000
_cell.angle_alpha   90.00
_cell.angle_beta   90.00
_cell.angle_gamma   90.00
#
_symmetry.space_group_name_H-M   'P 1'
#
loop_
_entity.id
_entity.type
_entity.pdbx_description
1 polymer ?
#
loop_
_entity_poly.entity_id
_entity_poly.type
_entity_poly.pdbx_seq_one_letter_code
_entity_poly.pdbx_strand_id
1 'polypeptide(L)'
;MQVEYKLIDPNVIDTPAMLTYPHIVEQNIDEIIRICGLPENVVPHAKTHKSSDVLNMQIKRGIKSYKCATLREAEVVAQCGAREIVIAYPMAHPRKLEKFTDLIKSFPNTEFRAIASTELHLNLLSAASKELDKNIGVYMDLDTGMHRTGVKSDKKAIGFYQSIDMTSGIEPIGIHVFDGDTADKTYEERSIIVQKNIGQMEEIWKSANQSGIQVKDNLAGGSWSFQHYADHPNIRPTPGTWIYWDTRNAEMKELGFQIASVILGQVVDEDNEM
;
A
#
# COMPACT_ATOMS: atom_id res chain seq x y z
N MET A 1 13.74 -18.15 -16.63
CA MET A 1 15.06 -18.62 -16.14
C MET A 1 14.87 -19.04 -14.70
N GLN A 2 15.42 -20.17 -14.28
CA GLN A 2 15.34 -20.61 -12.88
C GLN A 2 16.26 -19.71 -12.04
N VAL A 3 15.71 -19.07 -11.02
CA VAL A 3 16.50 -18.23 -10.10
C VAL A 3 17.48 -19.13 -9.36
N GLU A 4 18.78 -18.82 -9.44
CA GLU A 4 19.83 -19.57 -8.75
C GLU A 4 20.13 -18.90 -7.40
N TYR A 5 19.76 -19.56 -6.30
CA TYR A 5 20.02 -19.06 -4.95
C TYR A 5 21.38 -19.54 -4.46
N LYS A 6 22.37 -18.64 -4.43
CA LYS A 6 23.74 -18.95 -3.97
C LYS A 6 23.95 -18.53 -2.52
N LEU A 7 24.29 -19.50 -1.68
CA LEU A 7 24.63 -19.29 -0.29
C LEU A 7 26.07 -19.75 -0.03
N ILE A 8 26.88 -18.86 0.53
CA ILE A 8 28.27 -19.17 0.91
C ILE A 8 28.25 -19.68 2.34
N ASP A 9 28.86 -20.85 2.56
CA ASP A 9 29.01 -21.49 3.87
C ASP A 9 27.67 -21.64 4.64
N PRO A 10 26.72 -22.45 4.13
CA PRO A 10 25.41 -22.60 4.77
C PRO A 10 25.46 -23.09 6.22
N ASN A 11 26.55 -23.75 6.63
CA ASN A 11 26.68 -24.37 7.95
C ASN A 11 26.85 -23.37 9.09
N VAL A 12 27.12 -22.09 8.81
CA VAL A 12 27.26 -21.05 9.84
C VAL A 12 25.95 -20.34 10.18
N ILE A 13 24.86 -20.67 9.47
CA ILE A 13 23.54 -20.07 9.66
C ILE A 13 22.67 -21.04 10.46
N ASP A 14 22.18 -20.58 11.61
CA ASP A 14 21.21 -21.33 12.40
C ASP A 14 19.87 -21.42 11.65
N THR A 15 19.27 -22.61 11.60
CA THR A 15 18.05 -22.88 10.83
C THR A 15 16.86 -23.15 11.75
N PRO A 16 15.62 -22.74 11.39
CA PRO A 16 15.23 -22.11 10.13
C PRO A 16 15.62 -20.63 10.05
N ALA A 17 16.08 -20.20 8.87
CA ALA A 17 16.44 -18.81 8.61
C ALA A 17 15.76 -18.28 7.34
N MET A 18 15.23 -17.06 7.41
CA MET A 18 14.81 -16.35 6.20
C MET A 18 16.02 -15.70 5.54
N LEU A 19 16.28 -16.07 4.29
CA LEU A 19 17.35 -15.49 3.48
C LEU A 19 16.74 -14.58 2.43
N THR A 20 17.19 -13.33 2.38
CA THR A 20 16.80 -12.34 1.38
C THR A 20 18.01 -12.02 0.52
N TYR A 21 17.84 -12.06 -0.81
CA TYR A 21 18.90 -11.82 -1.79
C TYR A 21 18.82 -10.38 -2.31
N PRO A 22 19.73 -9.47 -1.89
CA PRO A 22 19.59 -8.04 -2.18
C PRO A 22 19.58 -7.72 -3.68
N HIS A 23 20.39 -8.43 -4.47
CA HIS A 23 20.43 -8.22 -5.93
C HIS A 23 19.09 -8.54 -6.61
N ILE A 24 18.33 -9.52 -6.11
CA ILE A 24 16.99 -9.83 -6.62
C ILE A 24 15.97 -8.77 -6.15
N VAL A 25 16.11 -8.30 -4.90
CA VAL A 25 15.30 -7.18 -4.39
C VAL A 25 15.50 -5.93 -5.27
N GLU A 26 16.74 -5.61 -5.65
CA GLU A 26 17.01 -4.49 -6.58
C GLU A 26 16.34 -4.70 -7.94
N GLN A 27 16.43 -5.90 -8.51
CA GLN A 27 15.76 -6.22 -9.77
C GLN A 27 14.24 -6.06 -9.68
N ASN A 28 13.62 -6.51 -8.58
CA ASN A 28 12.19 -6.32 -8.36
C ASN A 28 11.81 -4.84 -8.21
N ILE A 29 12.68 -4.01 -7.60
CA ILE A 29 12.48 -2.55 -7.51
C ILE A 29 12.54 -1.91 -8.90
N ASP A 30 13.54 -2.28 -9.70
CA ASP A 30 13.67 -1.75 -11.06
C ASP A 30 12.46 -2.20 -11.93
N GLU A 31 11.97 -3.42 -11.74
CA GLU A 31 10.81 -3.96 -12.47
C GLU A 31 9.49 -3.29 -12.09
N ILE A 32 9.22 -3.02 -10.81
CA ILE A 32 7.99 -2.29 -10.44
C ILE A 32 8.00 -0.86 -10.99
N ILE A 33 9.17 -0.21 -11.00
CA ILE A 33 9.32 1.13 -11.57
C ILE A 33 9.10 1.07 -13.09
N ARG A 34 9.62 0.04 -13.78
CA ARG A 34 9.37 -0.18 -15.20
C ARG A 34 7.88 -0.34 -15.49
N ILE A 35 7.16 -1.14 -14.71
CA ILE A 35 5.71 -1.37 -14.88
C ILE A 35 4.91 -0.08 -14.62
N CYS A 36 5.26 0.69 -13.59
CA CYS A 36 4.57 1.93 -13.24
C CYS A 36 5.10 3.17 -13.98
N GLY A 37 6.11 3.02 -14.84
CA GLY A 37 6.76 4.09 -15.60
C GLY A 37 7.75 4.95 -14.80
N LEU A 38 7.38 5.40 -13.60
CA LEU A 38 8.19 6.26 -12.73
C LEU A 38 8.06 5.85 -11.26
N PRO A 39 9.08 6.08 -10.42
CA PRO A 39 9.02 5.70 -9.01
C PRO A 39 7.95 6.45 -8.20
N GLU A 40 7.61 7.69 -8.57
CA GLU A 40 6.52 8.47 -7.98
C GLU A 40 5.12 7.92 -8.28
N ASN A 41 4.97 7.10 -9.32
CA ASN A 41 3.67 6.55 -9.74
C ASN A 41 3.23 5.36 -8.88
N VAL A 42 4.09 4.82 -8.01
CA VAL A 42 3.76 3.67 -7.16
C VAL A 42 3.85 4.04 -5.68
N VAL A 43 2.88 3.57 -4.89
CA VAL A 43 2.84 3.75 -3.43
C VAL A 43 2.90 2.37 -2.77
N PRO A 44 4.09 1.73 -2.70
CA PRO A 44 4.18 0.37 -2.23
C PRO A 44 3.82 0.24 -0.75
N HIS A 45 3.39 -0.96 -0.39
CA HIS A 45 3.01 -1.25 0.99
C HIS A 45 4.18 -1.86 1.77
N ALA A 46 4.65 -1.16 2.81
CA ALA A 46 5.80 -1.58 3.61
C ALA A 46 5.59 -2.85 4.45
N LYS A 47 4.33 -3.31 4.61
CA LYS A 47 3.95 -4.42 5.50
C LYS A 47 4.62 -5.75 5.15
N THR A 48 5.02 -5.93 3.88
CA THR A 48 5.63 -7.18 3.41
C THR A 48 7.01 -7.39 4.01
N HIS A 49 7.84 -6.34 4.03
CA HIS A 49 9.25 -6.46 4.42
C HIS A 49 9.56 -5.88 5.79
N LYS A 50 8.91 -4.77 6.18
CA LYS A 50 9.14 -4.05 7.45
C LYS A 50 10.63 -3.82 7.77
N SER A 51 11.45 -3.70 6.73
CA SER A 51 12.92 -3.64 6.79
C SER A 51 13.40 -2.27 6.32
N SER A 52 14.22 -1.60 7.15
CA SER A 52 14.89 -0.34 6.81
C SER A 52 15.86 -0.51 5.65
N ASP A 53 16.52 -1.66 5.52
CA ASP A 53 17.45 -1.91 4.42
C ASP A 53 16.72 -1.91 3.07
N VAL A 54 15.59 -2.61 3.00
CA VAL A 54 14.74 -2.63 1.81
C VAL A 54 14.13 -1.25 1.51
N LEU A 55 13.70 -0.51 2.54
CA LEU A 55 13.22 0.87 2.38
C LEU A 55 14.31 1.78 1.80
N ASN A 56 15.54 1.69 2.31
CA ASN A 56 16.65 2.47 1.81
C ASN A 56 16.96 2.14 0.33
N MET A 57 16.84 0.87 -0.07
CA MET A 57 16.98 0.46 -1.47
C MET A 57 15.89 1.09 -2.36
N GLN A 58 14.63 1.05 -1.92
CA GLN A 58 13.49 1.65 -2.64
C GLN A 58 13.62 3.18 -2.75
N ILE A 59 13.97 3.86 -1.66
CA ILE A 59 14.16 5.33 -1.61
C ILE A 59 15.33 5.75 -2.49
N LYS A 60 16.42 4.99 -2.52
CA LYS A 60 17.57 5.24 -3.42
C LYS A 60 17.17 5.17 -4.90
N ARG A 61 16.14 4.37 -5.25
CA ARG A 61 15.55 4.31 -6.59
C ARG A 61 14.46 5.35 -6.84
N GLY A 62 14.19 6.23 -5.88
CA GLY A 62 13.28 7.37 -6.02
C GLY A 62 11.89 7.17 -5.42
N ILE A 63 11.55 5.96 -4.95
CA ILE A 63 10.22 5.70 -4.35
C ILE A 63 10.14 6.39 -2.99
N LYS A 64 9.22 7.36 -2.86
CA LYS A 64 9.12 8.23 -1.68
C LYS A 64 7.74 8.23 -1.01
N SER A 65 6.78 7.50 -1.56
CA SER A 65 5.41 7.37 -1.05
C SER A 65 5.16 5.93 -0.60
N TYR A 66 4.59 5.73 0.59
CA TYR A 66 4.39 4.38 1.13
C TYR A 66 3.04 4.21 1.84
N LYS A 67 2.46 3.01 1.72
CA LYS A 67 1.38 2.58 2.59
C LYS A 67 1.90 1.81 3.80
N CYS A 68 1.36 2.11 4.97
CA CYS A 68 1.64 1.43 6.22
C CYS A 68 0.36 0.90 6.84
N ALA A 69 0.41 -0.30 7.42
CA ALA A 69 -0.72 -0.91 8.14
C ALA A 69 -0.69 -0.53 9.62
N THR A 70 0.47 -0.12 10.14
CA THR A 70 0.64 0.28 11.53
C THR A 70 1.45 1.58 11.65
N LEU A 71 1.27 2.28 12.77
CA LEU A 71 2.04 3.49 13.08
C LEU A 71 3.53 3.20 13.33
N ARG A 72 3.87 1.98 13.77
CA ARG A 72 5.27 1.58 13.92
C ARG A 72 5.96 1.40 12.57
N GLU A 73 5.25 0.84 11.59
CA GLU A 73 5.75 0.81 10.20
C GLU A 73 5.92 2.24 9.68
N ALA A 74 4.95 3.12 9.90
CA ALA A 74 5.02 4.52 9.48
C ALA A 74 6.24 5.26 10.09
N GLU A 75 6.52 5.03 11.36
CA GLU A 75 7.70 5.59 12.03
C GLU A 75 9.01 5.15 11.36
N VAL A 76 9.17 3.84 11.10
CA VAL A 76 10.37 3.30 10.42
C VAL A 76 10.51 3.86 9.00
N VAL A 77 9.39 3.94 8.27
CA VAL A 77 9.36 4.51 6.92
C VAL A 77 9.73 5.99 6.91
N ALA A 78 9.24 6.77 7.89
CA ALA A 78 9.59 8.17 8.05
C ALA A 78 11.08 8.37 8.40
N GLN A 79 11.63 7.52 9.28
CA GLN A 79 13.06 7.53 9.64
C GLN A 79 13.97 7.27 8.43
N CYS A 80 13.52 6.48 7.45
CA CYS A 80 14.25 6.24 6.21
C CYS A 80 14.15 7.40 5.19
N GLY A 81 13.34 8.42 5.47
CA GLY A 81 13.25 9.63 4.65
C GLY A 81 12.13 9.63 3.60
N ALA A 82 11.06 8.85 3.80
CA ALA A 82 9.86 8.93 2.96
C ALA A 82 9.23 10.33 2.98
N ARG A 83 8.68 10.77 1.84
CA ARG A 83 7.99 12.06 1.69
C ARG A 83 6.52 11.97 1.98
N GLU A 84 5.90 10.82 1.73
CA GLU A 84 4.48 10.60 1.95
C GLU A 84 4.25 9.23 2.56
N ILE A 85 3.40 9.18 3.59
CA ILE A 85 3.01 7.96 4.27
C ILE A 85 1.50 7.94 4.45
N VAL A 86 0.85 6.90 3.94
CA VAL A 86 -0.58 6.69 4.09
C VAL A 86 -0.82 5.57 5.09
N ILE A 87 -1.52 5.88 6.19
CA ILE A 87 -1.97 4.87 7.15
C ILE A 87 -3.18 4.16 6.55
N ALA A 88 -2.93 3.02 5.91
CA ALA A 88 -3.91 2.21 5.17
C ALA A 88 -4.73 1.31 6.11
N TYR A 89 -5.13 1.86 7.26
CA TYR A 89 -6.02 1.23 8.22
C TYR A 89 -6.77 2.31 9.01
N PRO A 90 -8.12 2.29 9.10
CA PRO A 90 -8.86 3.34 9.79
C PRO A 90 -8.49 3.44 11.27
N MET A 91 -8.26 4.66 11.74
CA MET A 91 -7.86 4.92 13.12
C MET A 91 -9.07 5.31 13.98
N ALA A 92 -9.40 4.46 14.94
CA ALA A 92 -10.50 4.72 15.88
C ALA A 92 -10.06 4.83 17.36
N HIS A 93 -8.85 4.37 17.70
CA HIS A 93 -8.40 4.31 19.09
C HIS A 93 -7.69 5.61 19.50
N PRO A 94 -8.04 6.25 20.63
CA PRO A 94 -7.43 7.52 21.07
C PRO A 94 -5.90 7.49 21.13
N ARG A 95 -5.32 6.45 21.75
CA ARG A 95 -3.86 6.25 21.79
C ARG A 95 -3.19 6.10 20.41
N LYS A 96 -3.90 5.65 19.38
CA LYS A 96 -3.37 5.60 18.00
C LYS A 96 -3.40 6.99 17.37
N LEU A 97 -4.45 7.77 17.62
CA LEU A 97 -4.56 9.14 17.13
C LEU A 97 -3.50 10.05 17.75
N GLU A 98 -3.25 9.93 19.05
CA GLU A 98 -2.14 10.62 19.76
C GLU A 98 -0.78 10.27 19.13
N LYS A 99 -0.49 8.98 18.94
CA LYS A 99 0.74 8.56 18.27
C LYS A 99 0.83 9.05 16.83
N PHE A 100 -0.29 9.16 16.12
CA PHE A 100 -0.33 9.65 14.75
C PHE A 100 0.01 11.14 14.69
N THR A 101 -0.55 11.96 15.59
CA THR A 101 -0.22 13.39 15.66
C THR A 101 1.23 13.60 16.12
N ASP A 102 1.74 12.79 17.04
CA ASP A 102 3.15 12.80 17.45
C ASP A 102 4.09 12.50 16.29
N LEU A 103 3.76 11.53 15.43
CA LEU A 103 4.53 11.23 14.23
C LEU A 103 4.55 12.41 13.25
N ILE A 104 3.40 13.04 13.02
CA ILE A 104 3.31 14.23 12.16
C ILE A 104 4.21 15.35 12.67
N LYS A 105 4.22 15.59 13.99
CA LYS A 105 5.08 16.60 14.63
C LYS A 105 6.57 16.23 14.54
N SER A 106 6.89 14.95 14.70
CA SER A 106 8.28 14.46 14.71
C SER A 106 8.94 14.46 13.32
N PHE A 107 8.15 14.34 12.26
CA PHE A 107 8.64 14.28 10.88
C PHE A 107 7.97 15.36 10.01
N PRO A 108 8.29 16.65 10.22
CA PRO A 108 7.62 17.77 9.55
C PRO A 108 7.81 17.78 8.02
N ASN A 109 8.84 17.11 7.51
CA ASN A 109 9.13 16.97 6.07
C ASN A 109 8.42 15.78 5.40
N THR A 110 7.59 15.04 6.15
CA THR A 110 6.81 13.89 5.68
C THR A 110 5.32 14.21 5.78
N GLU A 111 4.59 14.00 4.70
CA GLU A 111 3.14 14.07 4.67
C GLU A 111 2.55 12.75 5.18
N PHE A 112 1.88 12.79 6.33
CA PHE A 112 1.10 11.66 6.81
C PHE A 112 -0.37 11.86 6.44
N ARG A 113 -0.94 10.84 5.81
CA ARG A 113 -2.34 10.81 5.38
C ARG A 113 -3.04 9.63 6.03
N ALA A 114 -4.35 9.74 6.23
CA ALA A 114 -5.18 8.69 6.79
C ALA A 114 -6.22 8.21 5.78
N ILE A 115 -6.80 7.05 6.06
CA ILE A 115 -8.01 6.59 5.36
C ILE A 115 -9.21 6.66 6.29
N ALA A 116 -10.38 6.99 5.75
CA ALA A 116 -11.64 7.05 6.49
C ALA A 116 -12.79 6.45 5.67
N SER A 117 -13.81 5.97 6.36
CA SER A 117 -14.97 5.31 5.74
C SER A 117 -16.26 5.41 6.55
N THR A 118 -16.22 6.14 7.67
CA THR A 118 -17.36 6.37 8.55
C THR A 118 -17.23 7.75 9.18
N GLU A 119 -18.35 8.37 9.54
CA GLU A 119 -18.36 9.65 10.25
C GLU A 119 -17.60 9.60 11.58
N LEU A 120 -17.56 8.44 12.23
CA LEU A 120 -16.74 8.23 13.42
C LEU A 120 -15.25 8.45 13.12
N HIS A 121 -14.74 7.92 12.00
CA HIS A 121 -13.35 8.13 11.61
C HIS A 121 -13.05 9.63 11.36
N LEU A 122 -13.96 10.34 10.69
CA LEU A 122 -13.81 11.77 10.43
C LEU A 122 -13.83 12.60 11.71
N ASN A 123 -14.78 12.36 12.61
CA ASN A 123 -14.88 13.06 13.89
C ASN A 123 -13.62 12.87 14.75
N LEU A 124 -13.08 11.65 14.77
CA LEU A 124 -11.87 11.32 15.53
C LEU A 124 -10.61 11.96 14.92
N LEU A 125 -10.48 11.97 13.59
CA LEU A 125 -9.39 12.65 12.89
C LEU A 125 -9.48 14.18 13.07
N SER A 126 -10.69 14.74 13.04
CA SER A 126 -10.95 16.17 13.28
C SER A 126 -10.61 16.57 14.71
N ALA A 127 -10.89 15.71 15.70
CA ALA A 127 -10.47 15.96 17.07
C ALA A 127 -8.93 15.94 17.19
N ALA A 128 -8.27 14.98 16.52
CA ALA A 128 -6.81 14.86 16.53
C ALA A 128 -6.10 16.00 15.78
N SER A 129 -6.69 16.53 14.71
CA SER A 129 -6.09 17.63 13.93
C SER A 129 -6.00 18.94 14.70
N LYS A 130 -6.78 19.13 15.78
CA LYS A 130 -6.66 20.29 16.68
C LYS A 130 -5.29 20.40 17.36
N GLU A 131 -4.56 19.29 17.45
CA GLU A 131 -3.20 19.25 17.98
C GLU A 131 -2.13 19.62 16.94
N LEU A 132 -2.52 19.92 15.70
CA LEU A 132 -1.65 20.16 14.55
C LEU A 132 -1.89 21.54 13.96
N ASP A 133 -0.84 22.15 13.40
CA ASP A 133 -0.93 23.43 12.67
C ASP A 133 -1.34 23.25 11.20
N LYS A 134 -1.79 22.05 10.81
CA LYS A 134 -2.17 21.71 9.43
C LYS A 134 -3.33 20.70 9.39
N ASN A 135 -4.07 20.72 8.30
CA ASN A 135 -5.12 19.75 8.05
C ASN A 135 -4.53 18.35 7.83
N ILE A 136 -5.26 17.32 8.25
CA ILE A 136 -4.93 15.92 7.97
C ILE A 136 -5.52 15.57 6.59
N GLY A 137 -4.66 15.19 5.65
CA GLY A 137 -5.11 14.64 4.36
C GLY A 137 -5.77 13.27 4.53
N VAL A 138 -6.97 13.11 3.99
CA VAL A 138 -7.77 11.89 4.11
C VAL A 138 -8.18 11.35 2.75
N TYR A 139 -7.92 10.06 2.53
CA TYR A 139 -8.55 9.30 1.46
C TYR A 139 -9.84 8.64 1.96
N MET A 140 -10.88 8.64 1.13
CA MET A 140 -12.03 7.77 1.34
C MET A 140 -11.62 6.32 1.03
N ASP A 141 -11.67 5.43 2.02
CA ASP A 141 -11.56 4.00 1.80
C ASP A 141 -12.87 3.49 1.18
N LEU A 142 -12.81 3.00 -0.05
CA LEU A 142 -13.96 2.54 -0.82
C LEU A 142 -14.00 1.01 -0.83
N ASP A 143 -15.14 0.46 -0.42
CA ASP A 143 -15.44 -0.98 -0.54
C ASP A 143 -16.01 -1.26 -1.93
N THR A 144 -15.19 -1.89 -2.77
CA THR A 144 -15.56 -2.28 -4.15
C THR A 144 -16.07 -3.73 -4.26
N GLY A 145 -16.17 -4.46 -3.13
CA GLY A 145 -16.70 -5.83 -3.11
C GLY A 145 -16.03 -6.77 -2.11
N MET A 146 -14.90 -6.38 -1.51
CA MET A 146 -14.20 -7.22 -0.53
C MET A 146 -14.91 -7.26 0.84
N HIS A 147 -15.75 -6.27 1.16
CA HIS A 147 -16.53 -6.21 2.41
C HIS A 147 -15.69 -6.30 3.69
N ARG A 148 -14.47 -5.75 3.66
CA ARG A 148 -13.53 -5.76 4.78
C ARG A 148 -13.61 -4.45 5.59
N THR A 149 -13.37 -3.34 4.91
CA THR A 149 -13.50 -1.95 5.38
C THR A 149 -13.94 -1.11 4.19
N GLY A 150 -14.31 0.14 4.43
CA GLY A 150 -14.64 1.09 3.37
C GLY A 150 -16.12 1.46 3.29
N VAL A 151 -16.39 2.56 2.61
CA VAL A 151 -17.74 2.99 2.27
C VAL A 151 -18.21 2.10 1.13
N LYS A 152 -19.42 1.56 1.22
CA LYS A 152 -20.00 0.82 0.09
C LYS A 152 -20.03 1.73 -1.14
N SER A 153 -19.67 1.19 -2.30
CA SER A 153 -19.65 1.86 -3.60
C SER A 153 -21.06 2.16 -4.16
N ASP A 154 -21.96 2.70 -3.33
CA ASP A 154 -23.29 3.16 -3.70
C ASP A 154 -23.38 4.69 -3.58
N LYS A 155 -24.58 5.28 -3.71
CA LYS A 155 -24.78 6.73 -3.59
C LYS A 155 -24.25 7.33 -2.27
N LYS A 156 -24.05 6.52 -1.22
CA LYS A 156 -23.47 6.97 0.05
C LYS A 156 -21.98 7.28 -0.06
N ALA A 157 -21.25 6.67 -1.01
CA ALA A 157 -19.83 6.98 -1.22
C ALA A 157 -19.63 8.44 -1.62
N ILE A 158 -20.49 8.97 -2.50
CA ILE A 158 -20.47 10.39 -2.87
C ILE A 158 -20.72 11.28 -1.66
N GLY A 159 -21.77 10.99 -0.88
CA GLY A 159 -22.11 11.77 0.31
C GLY A 159 -21.02 11.71 1.38
N PHE A 160 -20.36 10.56 1.54
CA PHE A 160 -19.23 10.42 2.47
C PHE A 160 -18.00 11.19 1.97
N TYR A 161 -17.69 11.17 0.68
CA TYR A 161 -16.58 11.96 0.15
C TYR A 161 -16.80 13.46 0.39
N GLN A 162 -18.04 13.94 0.22
CA GLN A 162 -18.43 15.31 0.56
C GLN A 162 -18.31 15.61 2.07
N SER A 163 -18.59 14.63 2.95
CA SER A 163 -18.45 14.85 4.40
C SER A 163 -16.99 15.01 4.85
N ILE A 164 -16.02 14.46 4.09
CA ILE A 164 -14.60 14.73 4.33
C ILE A 164 -14.30 16.22 4.18
N ASP A 165 -14.77 16.85 3.10
CA ASP A 165 -14.58 18.29 2.83
C ASP A 165 -15.24 19.20 3.87
N MET A 166 -16.42 18.79 4.37
CA MET A 166 -17.15 19.53 5.41
C MET A 166 -16.56 19.38 6.81
N THR A 167 -15.63 18.45 7.01
CA THR A 167 -15.06 18.15 8.34
C THR A 167 -13.88 19.07 8.65
N SER A 168 -14.00 19.87 9.70
CA SER A 168 -12.95 20.81 10.12
C SER A 168 -11.61 20.11 10.44
N GLY A 169 -10.50 20.70 9.97
CA GLY A 169 -9.15 20.20 10.21
C GLY A 169 -8.78 18.96 9.39
N ILE A 170 -9.60 18.60 8.42
CA ILE A 170 -9.36 17.50 7.46
C ILE A 170 -9.38 18.07 6.05
N GLU A 171 -8.65 17.43 5.14
CA GLU A 171 -8.66 17.74 3.72
C GLU A 171 -8.94 16.49 2.88
N PRO A 172 -9.91 16.51 1.94
CA PRO A 172 -10.12 15.42 1.02
C PRO A 172 -8.96 15.31 0.02
N ILE A 173 -8.34 14.14 -0.05
CA ILE A 173 -7.26 13.85 -1.01
C ILE A 173 -7.81 13.10 -2.22
N GLY A 174 -8.61 12.07 -1.99
CA GLY A 174 -9.20 11.25 -3.04
C GLY A 174 -9.59 9.87 -2.52
N ILE A 175 -9.52 8.86 -3.36
CA ILE A 175 -10.08 7.54 -3.07
C ILE A 175 -8.96 6.52 -2.88
N HIS A 176 -9.11 5.69 -1.85
CA HIS A 176 -8.30 4.52 -1.59
C HIS A 176 -9.13 3.25 -1.86
N VAL A 177 -8.59 2.32 -2.65
CA VAL A 177 -9.19 1.01 -2.94
C VAL A 177 -8.19 -0.09 -2.60
N PHE A 178 -8.67 -1.12 -1.91
CA PHE A 178 -7.96 -2.40 -1.79
C PHE A 178 -8.87 -3.54 -2.24
N ASP A 179 -8.50 -4.13 -3.37
CA ASP A 179 -9.23 -5.13 -4.14
C ASP A 179 -8.63 -6.53 -3.95
N GLY A 180 -8.54 -6.97 -2.68
CA GLY A 180 -7.93 -8.26 -2.33
C GLY A 180 -8.71 -9.49 -2.84
N ASP A 181 -9.95 -9.31 -3.28
CA ASP A 181 -10.79 -10.33 -3.92
C ASP A 181 -10.31 -10.73 -5.33
N THR A 182 -9.31 -10.01 -5.86
CA THR A 182 -8.62 -10.33 -7.13
C THR A 182 -7.57 -11.45 -7.01
N ALA A 183 -7.27 -11.92 -5.80
CA ALA A 183 -6.15 -12.83 -5.55
C ALA A 183 -6.24 -14.19 -6.27
N ASP A 184 -7.46 -14.72 -6.42
CA ASP A 184 -7.70 -16.04 -7.01
C ASP A 184 -8.36 -15.94 -8.41
N LYS A 185 -8.09 -14.84 -9.12
CA LYS A 185 -8.69 -14.48 -10.41
C LYS A 185 -7.68 -14.53 -11.55
N THR A 186 -8.14 -14.86 -12.75
CA THR A 186 -7.30 -14.81 -13.96
C THR A 186 -6.95 -13.37 -14.35
N TYR A 187 -5.96 -13.18 -15.22
CA TYR A 187 -5.59 -11.87 -15.74
C TYR A 187 -6.81 -11.09 -16.30
N GLU A 188 -7.65 -11.76 -17.10
CA GLU A 188 -8.83 -11.16 -17.72
C GLU A 188 -9.90 -10.80 -16.68
N GLU A 189 -10.17 -11.69 -15.72
CA GLU A 189 -11.11 -11.43 -14.63
C GLU A 189 -10.66 -10.24 -13.77
N ARG A 190 -9.36 -10.13 -13.47
CA ARG A 190 -8.79 -8.99 -12.74
C ARG A 190 -8.94 -7.71 -13.52
N SER A 191 -8.69 -7.72 -14.82
CA SER A 191 -8.92 -6.55 -15.68
C SER A 191 -10.38 -6.08 -15.64
N ILE A 192 -11.35 -6.99 -15.67
CA ILE A 192 -12.79 -6.65 -15.60
C ILE A 192 -13.14 -6.04 -14.22
N ILE A 193 -12.64 -6.63 -13.13
CA ILE A 193 -12.85 -6.11 -11.77
C ILE A 193 -12.25 -4.71 -11.65
N VAL A 194 -11.02 -4.51 -12.13
CA VAL A 194 -10.35 -3.22 -12.08
C VAL A 194 -11.09 -2.15 -12.89
N GLN A 195 -11.57 -2.46 -14.09
CA GLN A 195 -12.37 -1.52 -14.89
C GLN A 195 -13.65 -1.11 -14.15
N LYS A 196 -14.34 -2.06 -13.49
CA LYS A 196 -15.50 -1.74 -12.66
C LYS A 196 -15.12 -0.83 -11.49
N ASN A 197 -14.03 -1.12 -10.79
CA ASN A 197 -13.55 -0.30 -9.67
C ASN A 197 -13.22 1.12 -10.13
N ILE A 198 -12.55 1.29 -11.28
CA ILE A 198 -12.25 2.60 -11.88
C ILE A 198 -13.54 3.36 -12.17
N GLY A 199 -14.53 2.73 -12.80
CA GLY A 199 -15.82 3.37 -13.07
C GLY A 199 -16.52 3.89 -11.80
N GLN A 200 -16.46 3.13 -10.70
CA GLN A 200 -16.99 3.56 -9.41
C GLN A 200 -16.24 4.79 -8.85
N MET A 201 -14.91 4.82 -9.00
CA MET A 201 -14.09 5.96 -8.59
C MET A 201 -14.41 7.21 -9.44
N GLU A 202 -14.56 7.05 -10.76
CA GLU A 202 -14.89 8.12 -11.70
C GLU A 202 -16.25 8.77 -11.40
N GLU A 203 -17.26 7.99 -11.01
CA GLU A 203 -18.56 8.54 -10.59
C GLU A 203 -18.42 9.47 -9.38
N ILE A 204 -17.60 9.07 -8.40
CA ILE A 204 -17.31 9.88 -7.21
C ILE A 204 -16.53 11.13 -7.59
N TRP A 205 -15.50 11.02 -8.42
CA TRP A 205 -14.71 12.16 -8.89
C TRP A 205 -15.56 13.18 -9.64
N LYS A 206 -16.43 12.70 -10.53
CA LYS A 206 -17.37 13.55 -11.26
C LYS A 206 -18.28 14.32 -10.32
N SER A 207 -18.84 13.65 -9.31
CA SER A 207 -19.72 14.31 -8.34
C SER A 207 -18.97 15.28 -7.42
N ALA A 208 -17.73 14.95 -7.03
CA ALA A 208 -16.87 15.82 -6.24
C ALA A 208 -16.56 17.12 -7.01
N ASN A 209 -16.12 16.99 -8.26
CA ASN A 209 -15.83 18.12 -9.15
C ASN A 209 -17.07 19.01 -9.38
N GLN A 210 -18.25 18.42 -9.57
CA GLN A 210 -19.52 19.16 -9.67
C GLN A 210 -19.88 19.94 -8.40
N SER A 211 -19.38 19.48 -7.25
CA SER A 211 -19.56 20.13 -5.94
C SER A 211 -18.42 21.11 -5.61
N GLY A 212 -17.46 21.30 -6.51
CA GLY A 212 -16.28 22.15 -6.28
C GLY A 212 -15.20 21.52 -5.40
N ILE A 213 -15.30 20.22 -5.07
CA ILE A 213 -14.33 19.50 -4.26
C ILE A 213 -13.27 18.90 -5.19
N GLN A 214 -12.02 19.29 -5.00
CA GLN A 214 -10.91 18.80 -5.81
C GLN A 214 -10.47 17.40 -5.37
N VAL A 215 -10.44 16.46 -6.31
CA VAL A 215 -9.75 15.16 -6.12
C VAL A 215 -8.29 15.33 -6.52
N LYS A 216 -7.36 15.16 -5.59
CA LYS A 216 -5.93 15.45 -5.78
C LYS A 216 -5.11 14.23 -6.18
N ASP A 217 -5.41 13.07 -5.61
CA ASP A 217 -4.68 11.82 -5.83
C ASP A 217 -5.55 10.61 -5.48
N ASN A 218 -5.27 9.44 -6.07
CA ASN A 218 -6.01 8.21 -5.76
C ASN A 218 -5.09 7.02 -5.69
N LEU A 219 -5.41 6.09 -4.80
CA LEU A 219 -4.59 4.91 -4.49
C LEU A 219 -5.43 3.66 -4.70
N ALA A 220 -4.98 2.75 -5.57
CA ALA A 220 -5.70 1.49 -5.82
C ALA A 220 -4.75 0.34 -6.08
N GLY A 221 -5.29 -0.89 -6.14
CA GLY A 221 -4.57 -2.06 -6.62
C GLY A 221 -3.59 -2.67 -5.61
N GLY A 222 -3.91 -3.89 -5.16
CA GLY A 222 -2.95 -4.80 -4.52
C GLY A 222 -2.02 -5.48 -5.54
N SER A 223 -1.10 -6.31 -5.07
CA SER A 223 -0.13 -7.00 -5.94
C SER A 223 -0.74 -7.85 -7.05
N TRP A 224 -2.00 -8.29 -6.90
CA TRP A 224 -2.69 -9.11 -7.89
C TRP A 224 -3.25 -8.29 -9.07
N SER A 225 -3.58 -7.02 -8.84
CA SER A 225 -4.36 -6.21 -9.78
C SER A 225 -3.68 -4.92 -10.20
N PHE A 226 -2.63 -4.48 -9.50
CA PHE A 226 -2.00 -3.16 -9.67
C PHE A 226 -1.60 -2.85 -11.13
N GLN A 227 -1.20 -3.85 -11.91
CA GLN A 227 -0.79 -3.68 -13.32
C GLN A 227 -1.92 -3.11 -14.18
N HIS A 228 -3.18 -3.41 -13.85
CA HIS A 228 -4.35 -2.90 -14.57
C HIS A 228 -4.69 -1.44 -14.18
N TYR A 229 -4.07 -0.90 -13.13
CA TYR A 229 -4.17 0.51 -12.73
C TYR A 229 -2.98 1.36 -13.18
N ALA A 230 -1.86 0.73 -13.55
CA ALA A 230 -0.57 1.41 -13.70
C ALA A 230 -0.55 2.51 -14.77
N ASP A 231 -1.32 2.35 -15.84
CA ASP A 231 -1.40 3.32 -16.94
C ASP A 231 -2.46 4.41 -16.73
N HIS A 232 -3.22 4.35 -15.63
CA HIS A 232 -4.30 5.31 -15.39
C HIS A 232 -3.76 6.63 -14.83
N PRO A 233 -4.00 7.79 -15.48
CA PRO A 233 -3.30 9.04 -15.17
C PRO A 233 -3.62 9.63 -13.79
N ASN A 234 -4.76 9.24 -13.20
CA ASN A 234 -5.24 9.76 -11.92
C ASN A 234 -5.14 8.75 -10.77
N ILE A 235 -4.49 7.59 -10.97
CA ILE A 235 -4.39 6.53 -9.96
C ILE A 235 -2.93 6.10 -9.82
N ARG A 236 -2.46 6.01 -8.58
CA ARG A 236 -1.18 5.39 -8.26
C ARG A 236 -1.40 3.97 -7.70
N PRO A 237 -0.88 2.92 -8.36
CA PRO A 237 -0.94 1.56 -7.83
C PRO A 237 -0.25 1.39 -6.48
N THR A 238 -0.74 0.46 -5.65
CA THR A 238 -0.27 0.29 -4.27
C THR A 238 0.12 -1.14 -3.84
N PRO A 239 0.86 -1.90 -4.68
CA PRO A 239 1.22 -3.29 -4.41
C PRO A 239 2.29 -3.41 -3.33
N GLY A 240 2.47 -4.60 -2.75
CA GLY A 240 3.48 -4.77 -1.68
C GLY A 240 4.24 -6.08 -1.71
N THR A 241 3.64 -7.18 -2.17
CA THR A 241 4.30 -8.50 -2.15
C THR A 241 5.37 -8.64 -3.23
N TRP A 242 5.33 -7.82 -4.28
CA TRP A 242 6.30 -7.78 -5.39
C TRP A 242 7.77 -7.70 -4.96
N ILE A 243 8.06 -7.08 -3.81
CA ILE A 243 9.43 -6.85 -3.35
C ILE A 243 10.20 -8.16 -3.06
N TYR A 244 9.52 -9.12 -2.43
CA TYR A 244 10.06 -10.45 -2.15
C TYR A 244 9.51 -11.51 -3.08
N TRP A 245 8.31 -11.28 -3.61
CA TRP A 245 7.50 -12.25 -4.30
C TRP A 245 7.29 -13.52 -3.46
N ASP A 246 6.56 -14.49 -3.98
CA ASP A 246 6.37 -15.78 -3.33
C ASP A 246 5.86 -16.80 -4.36
N THR A 247 5.77 -18.06 -3.96
CA THR A 247 5.34 -19.17 -4.82
C THR A 247 3.92 -19.01 -5.34
N ARG A 248 3.01 -18.39 -4.56
CA ARG A 248 1.64 -18.12 -5.00
C ARG A 248 1.62 -17.06 -6.08
N ASN A 249 2.32 -15.96 -5.86
CA ASN A 249 2.33 -14.83 -6.78
C ASN A 249 3.12 -15.14 -8.06
N ALA A 250 4.12 -16.03 -8.00
CA ALA A 250 4.92 -16.46 -9.14
C ALA A 250 4.14 -17.14 -10.28
N GLU A 251 2.86 -17.46 -10.07
CA GLU A 251 1.95 -17.88 -11.13
C GLU A 251 1.65 -16.74 -12.13
N MET A 252 1.75 -15.48 -11.71
CA MET A 252 1.60 -14.28 -12.56
C MET A 252 2.88 -14.00 -13.35
N LYS A 253 3.15 -14.85 -14.35
CA LYS A 253 4.37 -14.82 -15.16
C LYS A 253 4.54 -13.53 -15.97
N GLU A 254 3.46 -12.78 -16.21
CA GLU A 254 3.46 -11.53 -16.95
C GLU A 254 4.17 -10.39 -16.22
N LEU A 255 4.33 -10.48 -14.89
CA LEU A 255 4.86 -9.41 -14.04
C LEU A 255 6.38 -9.39 -13.90
N GLY A 256 7.10 -10.41 -14.36
CA GLY A 256 8.56 -10.43 -14.39
C GLY A 256 9.29 -10.49 -13.03
N PHE A 257 8.58 -10.39 -11.90
CA PHE A 257 9.17 -10.45 -10.56
C PHE A 257 9.79 -11.82 -10.24
N GLN A 258 10.83 -11.79 -9.42
CA GLN A 258 11.54 -12.97 -8.96
C GLN A 258 11.37 -13.14 -7.45
N ILE A 259 11.36 -14.40 -6.99
CA ILE A 259 11.35 -14.71 -5.56
C ILE A 259 12.71 -14.29 -4.98
N ALA A 260 12.72 -13.24 -4.17
CA ALA A 260 13.91 -12.66 -3.58
C ALA A 260 14.17 -13.14 -2.16
N SER A 261 13.20 -13.81 -1.53
CA SER A 261 13.37 -14.39 -0.19
C SER A 261 12.96 -15.86 -0.14
N VAL A 262 13.75 -16.66 0.56
CA VAL A 262 13.52 -18.10 0.78
C VAL A 262 13.71 -18.45 2.26
N ILE A 263 13.20 -19.60 2.66
CA ILE A 263 13.46 -20.15 3.99
C ILE A 263 14.51 -21.26 3.86
N LEU A 264 15.66 -21.06 4.50
CA LEU A 264 16.66 -22.11 4.69
C LEU A 264 16.18 -23.05 5.79
N GLY A 265 15.99 -24.31 5.44
CA GLY A 265 15.70 -25.39 6.37
C GLY A 265 16.83 -26.42 6.40
N GLN A 266 16.82 -27.24 7.45
CA GLN A 266 17.71 -28.37 7.61
C GLN A 266 16.92 -29.67 7.51
N VAL A 267 17.45 -30.64 6.76
CA VAL A 267 16.98 -32.03 6.83
C VAL A 267 17.42 -32.58 8.18
N VAL A 268 16.46 -32.84 9.07
CA VAL A 268 16.72 -33.32 10.43
C VAL A 268 16.66 -34.83 10.57
N ASP A 269 16.07 -35.51 9.59
CA ASP A 269 15.91 -36.96 9.58
C ASP A 269 15.79 -37.49 8.14
N GLU A 270 16.14 -38.74 7.95
CA GLU A 270 16.00 -39.49 6.68
C GLU A 270 15.50 -40.90 7.03
N ASP A 271 14.18 -41.08 6.96
CA ASP A 271 13.55 -42.40 7.14
C ASP A 271 13.45 -43.10 5.78
N ASN A 272 14.22 -44.19 5.62
CA ASN A 272 14.25 -44.99 4.40
C ASN A 272 13.23 -46.16 4.43
N GLU A 273 12.47 -46.32 5.52
CA GLU A 273 11.56 -47.46 5.74
C GLU A 273 10.06 -47.07 5.79
N MET A 274 9.71 -45.77 5.69
CA MET A 274 8.36 -45.28 5.34
C MET A 274 8.20 -45.06 3.84
#